data_AF-A0A166NGR9-F1
#
_entry.id   AF-A0A166NGR9-F1
#
_cell.length_a   1.000
_cell.length_b   1.000
_cell.length_c   1.000
_cell.angle_alpha   90.00
_cell.angle_beta   90.00
_cell.angle_gamma   90.00
#
_symmetry.space_group_name_H-M   'P 1'
#
loop_
_entity.id
_entity.type
_entity.pdbx_description
1 polymer ?
#
loop_
_entity_poly.entity_id
_entity_poly.type
_entity_poly.pdbx_seq_one_letter_code
_entity_poly.pdbx_strand_id
1 'polypeptide(L)'
;MAAAMNTTSHINSKSPTIRRILREAAEISGSPSADFTAEPLDSDLFEWHFTLRGPPKSVYSDGLYHGRIVLPPTYPLRPPMFRFTTPNGRFEANREICLSISGHHEETWQPAWGIRTAIVALRSFMETDARGQLGGMDTTDDMRRRFAEDSRTFKCSTCGRSNLDIILEAEKNAKEISSATEVQIPAELRMGWRNEADAVKEAPARGHIDVTKTDDSNADTETAELAEGFVQTSSSIRPAHEDVPAPLRHVFENTTSIASGIRQRDGTALGLTVQSGNAVNNTRPATTQPPSDGIPLWIDRAIVALVICLAAMLFKVLFGL
;
A
#
# COMPACT_ATOMS: atom_id res chain seq x y z
N MET A 1 20.31 -30.99 -32.19
CA MET A 1 19.44 -31.41 -31.07
C MET A 1 19.39 -30.27 -30.07
N ALA A 2 18.25 -29.59 -29.92
CA ALA A 2 18.08 -28.52 -28.94
C ALA A 2 17.00 -28.97 -27.95
N ALA A 3 17.38 -29.13 -26.69
CA ALA A 3 16.49 -29.54 -25.61
C ALA A 3 15.67 -28.34 -25.14
N ALA A 4 14.35 -28.39 -25.32
CA ALA A 4 13.42 -27.47 -24.68
C ALA A 4 13.28 -27.87 -23.20
N MET A 5 13.79 -27.03 -22.30
CA MET A 5 13.58 -27.20 -20.86
C MET A 5 12.25 -26.55 -20.48
N ASN A 6 11.19 -27.35 -20.52
CA ASN A 6 9.91 -26.99 -19.91
C ASN A 6 10.03 -27.20 -18.39
N THR A 7 10.53 -26.19 -17.68
CA THR A 7 10.54 -26.17 -16.22
C THR A 7 9.19 -25.66 -15.74
N THR A 8 8.18 -26.52 -15.72
CA THR A 8 6.93 -26.24 -15.00
C THR A 8 7.26 -26.21 -13.52
N SER A 9 7.28 -25.03 -12.91
CA SER A 9 7.49 -24.84 -11.47
C SER A 9 6.38 -25.58 -10.72
N HIS A 10 6.75 -26.56 -9.89
CA HIS A 10 5.77 -27.31 -9.11
C HIS A 10 5.19 -26.41 -8.01
N ILE A 11 4.02 -25.83 -8.25
CA ILE A 11 3.33 -24.96 -7.29
C ILE A 11 2.85 -25.80 -6.09
N ASN A 12 3.34 -25.49 -4.89
CA ASN A 12 2.89 -26.15 -3.66
C ASN A 12 1.58 -25.53 -3.15
N SER A 13 0.44 -26.01 -3.64
CA SER A 13 -0.90 -25.54 -3.26
C SER A 13 -1.26 -25.73 -1.77
N LYS A 14 -0.42 -26.39 -0.98
CA LYS A 14 -0.59 -26.52 0.48
C LYS A 14 -0.04 -25.31 1.26
N SER A 15 0.82 -24.48 0.65
CA SER A 15 1.36 -23.29 1.31
C SER A 15 0.25 -22.24 1.53
N PRO A 16 0.08 -21.71 2.77
CA PRO A 16 -0.87 -20.62 3.04
C PRO A 16 -0.64 -19.39 2.16
N THR A 17 0.63 -19.03 1.91
CA THR A 17 1.02 -17.94 1.01
C THR A 17 0.54 -18.18 -0.41
N ILE A 18 0.78 -19.38 -0.95
CA ILE A 18 0.34 -19.72 -2.31
C ILE A 18 -1.20 -19.67 -2.41
N ARG A 19 -1.91 -20.18 -1.40
CA ARG A 19 -3.38 -20.08 -1.35
C ARG A 19 -3.88 -18.64 -1.31
N ARG A 20 -3.17 -17.77 -0.59
CA ARG A 20 -3.48 -16.33 -0.55
C ARG A 20 -3.28 -15.69 -1.93
N ILE A 21 -2.14 -15.92 -2.56
CA ILE A 21 -1.80 -15.38 -3.89
C ILE A 21 -2.82 -15.82 -4.93
N LEU A 22 -3.15 -17.12 -4.99
CA LEU A 22 -4.13 -17.65 -5.94
C LEU A 22 -5.54 -17.09 -5.70
N ARG A 23 -5.92 -16.86 -4.44
CA ARG A 23 -7.20 -16.22 -4.11
C ARG A 23 -7.24 -14.77 -4.59
N GLU A 24 -6.17 -14.01 -4.38
CA GLU A 24 -6.10 -12.62 -4.86
C GLU A 24 -6.08 -12.54 -6.40
N ALA A 25 -5.44 -13.51 -7.07
CA ALA A 25 -5.47 -13.60 -8.54
C ALA A 25 -6.89 -13.89 -9.06
N ALA A 26 -7.60 -14.81 -8.39
CA ALA A 26 -9.01 -15.07 -8.69
C ALA A 26 -9.91 -13.87 -8.38
N GLU A 27 -9.63 -13.11 -7.32
CA GLU A 27 -10.37 -11.90 -6.97
C GLU A 27 -10.19 -10.79 -8.03
N ILE A 28 -8.95 -10.59 -8.52
CA ILE A 28 -8.65 -9.56 -9.53
C ILE A 28 -9.26 -9.93 -10.88
N SER A 29 -9.13 -11.19 -11.30
CA SER A 29 -9.71 -11.68 -12.56
C SER A 29 -11.24 -11.75 -12.52
N GLY A 30 -11.83 -12.15 -11.40
CA GLY A 30 -13.29 -12.26 -11.23
C GLY A 30 -14.02 -10.94 -11.00
N SER A 31 -13.31 -9.90 -10.54
CA SER A 31 -13.84 -8.54 -10.33
C SER A 31 -12.94 -7.51 -11.01
N PRO A 32 -12.94 -7.45 -12.35
CA PRO A 32 -12.05 -6.57 -13.09
C PRO A 32 -12.39 -5.10 -12.83
N SER A 33 -11.35 -4.25 -12.81
CA SER A 33 -11.45 -2.82 -12.59
C SER A 33 -11.22 -2.05 -13.89
N ALA A 34 -11.92 -0.94 -14.09
CA ALA A 34 -11.66 -0.03 -15.21
C ALA A 34 -10.34 0.76 -15.04
N ASP A 35 -9.88 0.92 -13.80
CA ASP A 35 -8.72 1.74 -13.47
C ASP A 35 -7.40 0.97 -13.52
N PHE A 36 -7.41 -0.34 -13.33
CA PHE A 36 -6.18 -1.14 -13.30
C PHE A 36 -6.45 -2.62 -13.59
N THR A 37 -5.38 -3.32 -13.96
CA THR A 37 -5.32 -4.78 -14.04
C THR A 37 -4.01 -5.28 -13.43
N ALA A 38 -4.00 -6.49 -12.90
CA ALA A 38 -2.80 -7.14 -12.41
C ALA A 38 -2.90 -8.67 -12.52
N GLU A 39 -1.78 -9.31 -12.85
CA GLU A 39 -1.69 -10.75 -13.04
C GLU A 39 -0.31 -11.27 -12.59
N PRO A 40 -0.23 -12.48 -11.99
CA PRO A 40 1.05 -13.14 -11.74
C PRO A 40 1.70 -13.55 -13.07
N LEU A 41 3.03 -13.64 -13.09
CA LEU A 41 3.75 -14.21 -14.23
C LEU A 41 3.52 -15.72 -14.30
N ASP A 42 3.41 -16.25 -15.52
CA ASP A 42 3.29 -17.70 -15.76
C ASP A 42 4.49 -18.48 -15.20
N SER A 43 5.67 -17.85 -15.17
CA SER A 43 6.90 -18.44 -14.65
C SER A 43 7.04 -18.37 -13.13
N ASP A 44 6.46 -17.35 -12.48
CA ASP A 44 6.62 -17.08 -11.06
C ASP A 44 5.39 -16.38 -10.45
N LEU A 45 4.69 -17.08 -9.55
CA LEU A 45 3.53 -16.55 -8.83
C LEU A 45 3.87 -15.41 -7.86
N PHE A 46 5.13 -15.25 -7.48
CA PHE A 46 5.60 -14.18 -6.59
C PHE A 46 5.92 -12.90 -7.33
N GLU A 47 5.97 -12.92 -8.66
CA GLU A 47 6.17 -11.74 -9.47
C GLU A 47 4.91 -11.46 -10.29
N TRP A 48 4.40 -10.24 -10.17
CA TRP A 48 3.18 -9.82 -10.85
C TRP A 48 3.45 -8.63 -11.74
N HIS A 49 2.74 -8.57 -12.85
CA HIS A 49 2.63 -7.36 -13.65
C HIS A 49 1.35 -6.64 -13.30
N PHE A 50 1.40 -5.31 -13.29
CA PHE A 50 0.22 -4.48 -13.17
C PHE A 50 0.26 -3.36 -14.20
N THR A 51 -0.91 -2.94 -14.64
CA THR A 51 -1.07 -1.72 -15.45
C THR A 51 -2.21 -0.91 -14.86
N LEU A 52 -1.97 0.37 -14.59
CA LEU A 52 -2.97 1.26 -14.01
C LEU A 52 -3.10 2.56 -14.81
N ARG A 53 -4.30 3.12 -14.81
CA ARG A 53 -4.59 4.48 -15.28
C ARG A 53 -4.12 5.48 -14.23
N GLY A 54 -3.56 6.60 -14.67
CA GLY A 54 -3.23 7.68 -13.75
C GLY A 54 -4.45 8.16 -12.93
N PRO A 55 -4.22 8.76 -11.75
CA PRO A 55 -5.28 9.39 -10.96
C PRO A 55 -6.07 10.42 -11.78
N PRO A 56 -7.41 10.44 -11.68
CA PRO A 56 -8.22 11.38 -12.44
C PRO A 56 -7.96 12.80 -11.94
N LYS A 57 -8.10 13.80 -12.81
CA LYS A 57 -7.90 15.22 -12.46
C LYS A 57 -6.48 15.57 -11.97
N SER A 58 -5.49 14.71 -12.26
CA SER A 58 -4.08 14.94 -11.97
C SER A 58 -3.27 15.14 -13.25
N VAL A 59 -2.00 15.54 -13.11
CA VAL A 59 -1.03 15.60 -14.22
C VAL A 59 -0.74 14.23 -14.88
N TYR A 60 -1.17 13.15 -14.24
CA TYR A 60 -1.00 11.77 -14.69
C TYR A 60 -2.26 11.20 -15.39
N SER A 61 -3.37 11.94 -15.38
CA SER A 61 -4.70 11.42 -15.75
C SER A 61 -4.81 10.77 -17.13
N ASP A 62 -4.05 11.28 -18.12
CA ASP A 62 -4.05 10.75 -19.48
C ASP A 62 -3.09 9.57 -19.71
N GLY A 63 -2.33 9.19 -18.67
CA GLY A 63 -1.29 8.18 -18.72
C GLY A 63 -1.74 6.78 -18.30
N LEU A 64 -1.02 5.79 -18.84
CA LEU A 64 -1.15 4.37 -18.52
C LEU A 64 0.21 3.85 -18.05
N TYR A 65 0.29 3.34 -16.83
CA TYR A 65 1.55 3.03 -16.19
C TYR A 65 1.65 1.55 -15.90
N HIS A 66 2.63 0.89 -16.53
CA HIS A 66 2.93 -0.52 -16.32
C HIS A 66 4.06 -0.69 -15.30
N GLY A 67 3.95 -1.70 -14.46
CA GLY A 67 4.90 -1.97 -13.41
C GLY A 67 4.88 -3.42 -12.94
N ARG A 68 5.68 -3.68 -11.92
CA ARG A 68 5.86 -4.99 -11.31
C ARG A 68 5.62 -4.94 -9.81
N ILE A 69 5.05 -6.02 -9.29
CA ILE A 69 4.93 -6.31 -7.87
C ILE A 69 5.77 -7.54 -7.59
N VAL A 70 6.64 -7.46 -6.59
CA VAL A 70 7.42 -8.59 -6.11
C VAL A 70 6.96 -8.93 -4.70
N LEU A 71 6.38 -10.12 -4.55
CA LEU A 71 5.87 -10.65 -3.30
C LEU A 71 7.01 -11.36 -2.55
N PRO A 72 7.26 -11.05 -1.27
CA PRO A 72 8.21 -11.82 -0.49
C PRO A 72 7.69 -13.24 -0.24
N PRO A 73 8.55 -14.24 0.01
CA PRO A 73 8.12 -15.59 0.41
C PRO A 73 7.25 -15.62 1.67
N THR A 74 7.34 -14.58 2.51
CA THR A 74 6.56 -14.40 3.73
C THR A 74 5.24 -13.64 3.51
N TYR A 75 4.85 -13.34 2.27
CA TYR A 75 3.55 -12.72 1.97
C TYR A 75 2.38 -13.58 2.50
N PRO A 76 1.30 -13.00 3.06
CA PRO A 76 1.02 -11.58 3.24
C PRO A 76 1.55 -10.99 4.56
N LEU A 77 2.38 -11.70 5.33
CA LEU A 77 2.90 -11.19 6.60
C LEU A 77 3.86 -10.02 6.40
N ARG A 78 4.62 -10.02 5.31
CA ARG A 78 5.41 -8.87 4.86
C ARG A 78 4.80 -8.24 3.60
N PRO A 79 4.92 -6.90 3.46
CA PRO A 79 4.39 -6.17 2.33
C PRO A 79 5.10 -6.52 1.00
N PRO A 80 4.42 -6.28 -0.13
CA PRO A 80 5.03 -6.37 -1.44
C PRO A 80 6.01 -5.22 -1.74
N MET A 81 6.84 -5.41 -2.76
CA MET A 81 7.69 -4.38 -3.34
C MET A 81 7.17 -3.95 -4.71
N PHE A 82 7.17 -2.65 -4.99
CA PHE A 82 6.67 -2.09 -6.25
C PHE A 82 7.78 -1.46 -7.07
N ARG A 83 7.65 -1.57 -8.40
CA ARG A 83 8.49 -0.86 -9.38
C ARG A 83 7.62 -0.45 -10.56
N PHE A 84 7.69 0.80 -11.00
CA PHE A 84 7.15 1.17 -12.31
C PHE A 84 8.17 0.83 -13.39
N THR A 85 7.75 0.21 -14.49
CA THR A 85 8.61 0.03 -15.67
C THR A 85 8.43 1.18 -16.65
N THR A 86 7.21 1.72 -16.72
CA THR A 86 6.89 2.90 -17.53
C THR A 86 7.37 4.17 -16.84
N PRO A 87 8.19 5.00 -17.50
CA PRO A 87 8.56 6.32 -17.00
C PRO A 87 7.32 7.18 -16.76
N ASN A 88 7.24 7.83 -15.60
CA ASN A 88 6.06 8.60 -15.20
C ASN A 88 6.39 9.97 -14.56
N GLY A 89 7.67 10.29 -14.35
CA GLY A 89 8.12 11.55 -13.74
C GLY A 89 7.86 11.68 -12.24
N ARG A 90 7.23 10.67 -11.62
CA ARG A 90 6.96 10.60 -10.19
C ARG A 90 7.90 9.63 -9.48
N PHE A 91 8.07 8.47 -10.08
CA PHE A 91 8.94 7.39 -9.63
C PHE A 91 9.96 7.09 -10.71
N GLU A 92 11.19 6.83 -10.29
CA GLU A 92 12.24 6.36 -11.18
C GLU A 92 11.88 4.98 -11.74
N ALA A 93 11.96 4.84 -13.06
CA ALA A 93 11.63 3.59 -13.72
C ALA A 93 12.60 2.47 -13.30
N ASN A 94 12.04 1.30 -13.01
CA ASN A 94 12.70 0.09 -12.53
C ASN A 94 13.39 0.21 -11.16
N ARG A 95 13.21 1.34 -10.45
CA ARG A 95 13.64 1.49 -9.07
C ARG A 95 12.55 1.02 -8.11
N GLU A 96 12.97 0.46 -6.98
CA GLU A 96 12.05 0.13 -5.88
C GLU A 96 11.45 1.38 -5.28
N ILE A 97 10.16 1.33 -5.00
CA ILE A 97 9.40 2.42 -4.42
C ILE A 97 9.09 2.09 -2.97
N CYS A 98 9.43 3.01 -2.07
CA CYS A 98 9.05 2.92 -0.67
C CYS A 98 7.79 3.74 -0.40
N LEU A 99 6.71 3.03 -0.08
CA LEU A 99 5.43 3.55 0.41
C LEU A 99 5.17 3.02 1.83
N SER A 100 4.28 3.66 2.58
CA SER A 100 3.77 3.14 3.87
C SER A 100 3.07 1.77 3.75
N ILE A 101 2.86 1.29 2.53
CA ILE A 101 2.29 -0.02 2.22
C ILE A 101 3.31 -0.99 1.58
N SER A 102 4.59 -0.63 1.57
CA SER A 102 5.68 -1.36 0.92
C SER A 102 6.67 -1.94 1.93
N GLY A 103 7.58 -2.80 1.45
CA GLY A 103 8.74 -3.37 2.18
C GLY A 103 9.50 -2.46 3.14
N HIS A 104 9.49 -1.15 2.92
CA HIS A 104 10.29 -0.21 3.71
C HIS A 104 9.61 0.26 5.00
N HIS A 105 8.30 0.05 5.12
CA HIS A 105 7.48 0.41 6.27
C HIS A 105 6.69 -0.81 6.74
N GLU A 106 7.40 -1.85 7.17
CA GLU A 106 6.78 -3.10 7.62
C GLU A 106 5.84 -2.87 8.81
N GLU A 107 6.06 -1.82 9.61
CA GLU A 107 5.26 -1.45 10.77
C GLU A 107 3.84 -0.96 10.44
N THR A 108 3.63 -0.40 9.24
CA THR A 108 2.31 0.09 8.80
C THR A 108 1.57 -0.88 7.90
N TRP A 109 2.22 -1.95 7.44
CA TRP A 109 1.59 -2.98 6.63
C TRP A 109 0.61 -3.84 7.44
N GLN A 110 -0.57 -4.08 6.87
CA GLN A 110 -1.55 -5.01 7.44
C GLN A 110 -1.69 -6.23 6.52
N PRO A 111 -1.48 -7.47 7.00
CA PRO A 111 -1.66 -8.69 6.20
C PRO A 111 -3.07 -8.90 5.64
N ALA A 112 -4.04 -8.11 6.12
CA ALA A 112 -5.39 -8.05 5.56
C ALA A 112 -5.41 -7.40 4.16
N TRP A 113 -4.55 -6.41 3.90
CA TRP A 113 -4.46 -5.73 2.60
C TRP A 113 -3.96 -6.70 1.53
N GLY A 114 -4.67 -6.76 0.40
CA GLY A 114 -4.28 -7.55 -0.76
C GLY A 114 -3.69 -6.68 -1.89
N ILE A 115 -3.31 -7.32 -2.99
CA ILE A 115 -2.75 -6.70 -4.19
C ILE A 115 -3.68 -5.61 -4.74
N ARG A 116 -5.00 -5.84 -4.78
CA ARG A 116 -5.99 -4.84 -5.19
C ARG A 116 -5.86 -3.55 -4.38
N THR A 117 -5.94 -3.66 -3.05
CA THR A 117 -5.83 -2.52 -2.14
C THR A 117 -4.49 -1.81 -2.31
N ALA A 118 -3.42 -2.58 -2.47
CA ALA A 118 -2.08 -2.03 -2.64
C ALA A 118 -1.92 -1.26 -3.96
N ILE A 119 -2.51 -1.72 -5.06
CA ILE A 119 -2.52 -0.99 -6.35
C ILE A 119 -3.34 0.30 -6.26
N VAL A 120 -4.51 0.27 -5.61
CA VAL A 120 -5.34 1.47 -5.40
C VAL A 120 -4.59 2.52 -4.58
N ALA A 121 -3.90 2.09 -3.52
CA ALA A 121 -3.04 2.96 -2.74
C ALA A 121 -1.85 3.48 -3.56
N LEU A 122 -1.14 2.63 -4.30
CA LEU A 122 -0.05 3.02 -5.20
C LEU A 122 -0.48 4.11 -6.20
N ARG A 123 -1.67 3.96 -6.80
CA ARG A 123 -2.26 4.97 -7.69
C ARG A 123 -2.45 6.29 -6.96
N SER A 124 -3.03 6.26 -5.77
CA SER A 124 -3.25 7.48 -4.95
C SER A 124 -1.93 8.15 -4.55
N PHE A 125 -0.88 7.37 -4.29
CA PHE A 125 0.45 7.89 -3.96
C PHE A 125 1.10 8.68 -5.10
N MET A 126 0.67 8.51 -6.34
CA MET A 126 1.20 9.30 -7.46
C MET A 126 0.97 10.81 -7.27
N GLU A 127 -0.09 11.20 -6.55
CA GLU A 127 -0.45 12.61 -6.31
C GLU A 127 0.28 13.24 -5.11
N THR A 128 1.04 12.45 -4.35
CA THR A 128 1.77 12.93 -3.15
C THR A 128 3.09 13.61 -3.52
N ASP A 129 3.87 14.12 -2.56
CA ASP A 129 5.20 14.74 -2.79
C ASP A 129 6.33 13.70 -2.77
N ALA A 130 7.32 13.83 -3.67
CA ALA A 130 8.38 12.84 -3.93
C ALA A 130 9.54 12.99 -2.96
N ARG A 131 9.62 14.16 -2.31
CA ARG A 131 10.72 14.53 -1.44
C ARG A 131 10.86 13.53 -0.29
N GLY A 132 12.07 12.98 -0.15
CA GLY A 132 12.40 12.02 0.89
C GLY A 132 11.89 10.60 0.67
N GLN A 133 11.21 10.30 -0.45
CA GLN A 133 10.75 8.95 -0.77
C GLN A 133 11.79 8.20 -1.61
N LEU A 134 12.07 6.93 -1.25
CA LEU A 134 12.94 6.08 -2.07
C LEU A 134 12.29 5.84 -3.43
N GLY A 135 13.07 6.05 -4.49
CA GLY A 135 12.61 5.93 -5.87
C GLY A 135 11.71 7.08 -6.32
N GLY A 136 11.45 8.09 -5.47
CA GLY A 136 10.78 9.32 -5.86
C GLY A 136 11.65 10.18 -6.77
N MET A 137 11.02 10.79 -7.77
CA MET A 137 11.66 11.72 -8.72
C MET A 137 10.90 13.05 -8.70
N ASP A 138 11.64 14.14 -8.61
CA ASP A 138 11.08 15.48 -8.75
C ASP A 138 11.22 15.95 -10.21
N THR A 139 10.10 16.18 -10.88
CA THR A 139 10.03 16.65 -12.27
C THR A 139 8.95 17.71 -12.41
N THR A 140 9.07 18.55 -13.44
CA THR A 140 8.05 19.56 -13.73
C THR A 140 6.76 18.91 -14.21
N ASP A 141 5.63 19.54 -13.95
CA ASP A 141 4.33 19.04 -14.38
C ASP A 141 4.23 18.89 -15.91
N ASP A 142 4.91 19.75 -16.66
CA ASP A 142 5.00 19.63 -18.13
C ASP A 142 5.69 18.33 -18.55
N MET A 143 6.76 17.93 -17.85
CA MET A 143 7.44 16.66 -18.11
C MET A 143 6.57 15.47 -17.71
N ARG A 144 5.84 15.57 -16.59
CA ARG A 144 4.89 14.53 -16.16
C ARG A 144 3.78 14.30 -17.18
N ARG A 145 3.25 15.38 -17.77
CA ARG A 145 2.25 15.29 -18.86
C ARG A 145 2.83 14.63 -20.11
N ARG A 146 4.06 14.96 -20.51
CA ARG A 146 4.75 14.28 -21.61
C ARG A 146 4.93 12.79 -21.34
N PHE A 147 5.36 12.43 -20.13
CA PHE A 147 5.44 11.02 -19.74
C PHE A 147 4.07 10.34 -19.79
N ALA A 148 2.99 11.02 -19.38
CA ALA A 148 1.63 10.48 -19.48
C ALA A 148 1.23 10.19 -20.94
N GLU A 149 1.53 11.09 -21.88
CA GLU A 149 1.27 10.87 -23.30
C GLU A 149 2.06 9.68 -23.85
N ASP A 150 3.37 9.64 -23.60
CA ASP A 150 4.28 8.58 -24.07
C ASP A 150 3.93 7.22 -23.48
N SER A 151 3.47 7.20 -22.23
CA SER A 151 3.16 5.99 -21.47
C SER A 151 2.13 5.08 -22.14
N ARG A 152 1.24 5.63 -22.98
CA ARG A 152 0.18 4.87 -23.65
C ARG A 152 0.76 3.88 -24.67
N THR A 153 1.82 4.28 -25.37
CA THR A 153 2.46 3.47 -26.42
C THR A 153 3.67 2.68 -25.91
N PHE A 154 4.02 2.87 -24.63
CA PHE A 154 5.09 2.12 -23.98
C PHE A 154 4.83 0.62 -24.07
N LYS A 155 5.89 -0.14 -24.40
CA LYS A 155 5.86 -1.61 -24.45
C LYS A 155 6.76 -2.18 -23.38
N CYS A 156 6.22 -3.09 -22.58
CA CYS A 156 6.99 -3.81 -21.58
C CYS A 156 8.00 -4.74 -22.26
N SER A 157 9.25 -4.73 -21.79
CA SER A 157 10.32 -5.59 -22.31
C SER A 157 10.12 -7.08 -22.00
N THR A 158 9.20 -7.41 -21.09
CA THR A 158 9.01 -8.78 -20.57
C THR A 158 7.78 -9.46 -21.13
N CYS A 159 6.62 -8.79 -21.08
CA CYS A 159 5.40 -9.34 -21.71
C CYS A 159 5.24 -8.91 -23.19
N GLY A 160 6.00 -7.91 -23.67
CA GLY A 160 5.95 -7.44 -25.06
C GLY A 160 4.69 -6.66 -25.44
N ARG A 161 3.75 -6.48 -24.50
CA ARG A 161 2.47 -5.81 -24.71
C ARG A 161 2.57 -4.31 -24.48
N SER A 162 1.76 -3.54 -25.19
CA SER A 162 1.64 -2.09 -24.93
C SER A 162 0.67 -1.81 -23.79
N ASN A 163 0.88 -0.71 -23.08
CA ASN A 163 0.02 -0.33 -21.96
C ASN A 163 -1.43 -0.11 -22.39
N LEU A 164 -1.63 0.47 -23.58
CA LEU A 164 -2.96 0.66 -24.16
C LEU A 164 -3.66 -0.67 -24.44
N ASP A 165 -2.97 -1.63 -25.06
CA ASP A 165 -3.55 -2.94 -25.39
C ASP A 165 -3.96 -3.71 -24.13
N ILE A 166 -3.14 -3.66 -23.08
CA ILE A 166 -3.41 -4.33 -21.79
C ILE A 166 -4.71 -3.78 -21.18
N ILE A 167 -4.87 -2.47 -21.13
CA ILE A 167 -6.04 -1.84 -20.51
C ILE A 167 -7.31 -2.05 -21.35
N LEU A 168 -7.21 -1.97 -22.68
CA LEU A 168 -8.36 -2.22 -23.56
C LEU A 168 -8.86 -3.66 -23.45
N GLU A 169 -7.95 -4.63 -23.34
CA GLU A 169 -8.34 -6.02 -23.08
C GLU A 169 -8.99 -6.18 -21.71
N ALA A 170 -8.42 -5.57 -20.66
CA ALA A 170 -9.00 -5.62 -19.32
C ALA A 170 -10.43 -5.03 -19.29
N GLU A 171 -10.68 -3.93 -20.01
CA GLU A 171 -12.02 -3.35 -20.15
C GLU A 171 -12.99 -4.25 -20.91
N LYS A 172 -12.51 -4.92 -21.97
CA LYS A 172 -13.32 -5.87 -22.72
C LYS A 172 -13.73 -7.04 -21.82
N ASN A 173 -12.77 -7.62 -21.11
CA ASN A 173 -13.02 -8.72 -20.17
C ASN A 173 -13.99 -8.28 -19.05
N ALA A 174 -13.88 -7.04 -18.56
CA ALA A 174 -14.82 -6.48 -17.59
C ALA A 174 -16.25 -6.38 -18.12
N LYS A 175 -16.41 -5.92 -19.36
CA LYS A 175 -17.73 -5.84 -20.01
C LYS A 175 -18.35 -7.22 -20.19
N GLU A 176 -17.57 -8.21 -20.62
CA GLU A 176 -18.05 -9.59 -20.79
C GLU A 176 -18.48 -10.22 -19.46
N ILE A 177 -17.70 -10.06 -18.39
CA ILE A 177 -18.05 -10.56 -17.05
C ILE A 177 -19.31 -9.85 -16.49
N SER A 178 -19.43 -8.53 -16.69
CA SER A 178 -20.62 -7.79 -16.27
C SER A 178 -21.88 -8.21 -17.03
N SER A 179 -21.78 -8.44 -18.35
CA SER A 179 -22.88 -8.92 -19.17
C SER A 179 -23.28 -10.36 -18.86
N ALA A 180 -22.34 -11.20 -18.42
CA ALA A 180 -22.62 -12.58 -18.02
C ALA A 180 -23.27 -12.67 -16.62
N THR A 181 -23.01 -11.69 -15.75
CA THR A 181 -23.59 -11.61 -14.40
C THR A 181 -25.02 -11.04 -14.42
N GLU A 182 -25.42 -10.36 -15.49
CA GLU A 182 -26.83 -10.01 -15.76
C GLU A 182 -27.62 -11.26 -16.22
N VAL A 183 -27.70 -12.26 -15.34
CA VAL A 183 -28.68 -13.34 -15.47
C VAL A 183 -30.04 -12.75 -15.12
N GLN A 184 -30.93 -12.72 -16.11
CA GLN A 184 -32.33 -12.32 -15.95
C GLN A 184 -32.95 -13.06 -14.76
N ILE A 185 -33.34 -12.33 -13.71
CA ILE A 185 -34.17 -12.88 -12.63
C ILE A 185 -35.47 -13.35 -13.28
N PRO A 186 -35.78 -14.66 -13.32
CA PRO A 186 -37.06 -15.12 -13.83
C PRO A 186 -38.19 -14.45 -13.07
N ALA A 187 -39.25 -14.01 -13.76
CA ALA A 187 -40.36 -13.26 -13.17
C ALA A 187 -41.01 -13.97 -11.96
N GLU A 188 -40.82 -15.28 -11.84
CA GLU A 188 -41.25 -16.14 -10.73
C GLU A 188 -40.60 -15.81 -9.36
N LEU A 189 -39.46 -15.09 -9.33
CA LEU A 189 -38.77 -14.70 -8.09
C LEU A 189 -39.04 -13.23 -7.65
N ARG A 190 -39.99 -12.54 -8.30
CA ARG A 190 -40.37 -11.14 -8.00
C ARG A 190 -41.45 -11.00 -6.91
N MET A 191 -41.86 -12.07 -6.22
CA MET A 191 -42.95 -11.99 -5.24
C MET A 191 -42.52 -12.59 -3.90
N GLY A 192 -42.52 -11.76 -2.85
CA GLY A 192 -42.27 -12.23 -1.49
C GLY A 192 -42.12 -11.18 -0.39
N TRP A 193 -42.21 -9.87 -0.67
CA TRP A 193 -42.17 -8.83 0.36
C TRP A 193 -43.17 -7.71 0.08
N ARG A 194 -44.45 -8.06 0.06
CA ARG A 194 -45.53 -7.09 0.31
C ARG A 194 -46.69 -7.86 0.90
N ASN A 195 -46.97 -7.62 2.18
CA ASN A 195 -48.27 -7.72 2.82
C ASN A 195 -48.10 -7.33 4.29
N GLU A 196 -47.99 -6.03 4.58
CA GLU A 196 -48.23 -5.48 5.93
C GLU A 196 -48.44 -3.96 5.97
N ALA A 197 -48.77 -3.32 4.83
CA ALA A 197 -48.97 -1.87 4.78
C ALA A 197 -50.34 -1.42 4.23
N ASP A 198 -51.18 -2.34 3.72
CA ASP A 198 -52.45 -1.98 3.05
C ASP A 198 -53.71 -2.41 3.86
N ALA A 199 -53.56 -2.72 5.15
CA ALA A 199 -54.67 -3.12 6.03
C ALA A 199 -55.00 -2.05 7.10
N VAL A 200 -54.94 -0.75 6.79
CA VAL A 200 -55.50 0.30 7.65
C VAL A 200 -56.06 1.45 6.80
N LYS A 201 -57.39 1.62 6.86
CA LYS A 201 -58.22 2.81 6.53
C LYS A 201 -58.62 3.06 5.06
N GLU A 202 -59.67 2.38 4.64
CA GLU A 202 -60.83 3.07 4.05
C GLU A 202 -62.09 2.59 4.77
N ALA A 203 -62.86 3.53 5.32
CA ALA A 203 -64.20 3.29 5.83
C ALA A 203 -65.13 4.33 5.19
N PRO A 204 -66.36 3.93 4.82
CA PRO A 204 -67.48 4.83 4.92
C PRO A 204 -68.52 4.33 5.92
N ALA A 205 -69.06 5.31 6.64
CA ALA A 205 -70.01 5.19 7.73
C ALA A 205 -71.43 4.85 7.27
N ARG A 206 -72.16 4.14 8.15
CA ARG A 206 -73.62 4.13 8.46
C ARG A 206 -73.91 2.74 9.04
N GLY A 207 -74.47 2.51 10.20
CA GLY A 207 -75.08 3.32 11.25
C GLY A 207 -75.94 2.36 12.09
N HIS A 208 -76.16 2.74 13.36
CA HIS A 208 -77.26 2.29 14.25
C HIS A 208 -77.04 1.16 15.28
N ILE A 209 -76.86 1.61 16.53
CA ILE A 209 -77.55 1.31 17.80
C ILE A 209 -77.23 0.05 18.65
N ASP A 210 -76.89 0.37 19.92
CA ASP A 210 -77.07 -0.29 21.24
C ASP A 210 -76.66 -1.74 21.47
N VAL A 211 -76.27 -2.20 22.67
CA VAL A 211 -75.78 -1.65 23.96
C VAL A 211 -75.47 -2.90 24.80
N THR A 212 -74.66 -2.75 25.86
CA THR A 212 -74.31 -3.72 26.94
C THR A 212 -73.23 -4.77 26.61
N LYS A 213 -72.39 -5.25 27.54
CA LYS A 213 -71.80 -4.83 28.84
C LYS A 213 -70.86 -6.01 29.22
N THR A 214 -69.95 -5.75 30.16
CA THR A 214 -69.18 -6.66 31.06
C THR A 214 -67.91 -7.34 30.54
N ASP A 215 -66.78 -6.92 31.14
CA ASP A 215 -65.82 -7.70 31.96
C ASP A 215 -65.28 -9.02 31.36
N ASP A 216 -63.99 -9.34 31.36
CA ASP A 216 -63.10 -9.38 32.52
C ASP A 216 -61.60 -9.42 32.13
N SER A 217 -60.77 -9.07 33.12
CA SER A 217 -59.31 -9.07 33.16
C SER A 217 -58.63 -10.42 32.92
N ASN A 218 -57.45 -10.42 32.28
CA ASN A 218 -56.22 -10.94 32.92
C ASN A 218 -54.95 -10.51 32.20
N ALA A 219 -53.97 -10.14 33.03
CA ALA A 219 -52.60 -9.77 32.68
C ALA A 219 -51.81 -10.99 32.20
N ASP A 220 -50.77 -10.75 31.40
CA ASP A 220 -49.39 -11.12 31.73
C ASP A 220 -48.42 -10.50 30.70
N THR A 221 -47.50 -9.68 31.22
CA THR A 221 -46.35 -9.06 30.56
C THR A 221 -45.13 -9.96 30.73
N GLU A 222 -44.50 -10.38 29.63
CA GLU A 222 -43.10 -10.84 29.64
C GLU A 222 -42.32 -10.11 28.53
N THR A 223 -41.34 -9.32 28.97
CA THR A 223 -40.34 -8.59 28.19
C THR A 223 -39.13 -9.48 27.95
N ALA A 224 -38.75 -9.71 26.69
CA ALA A 224 -37.53 -10.41 26.31
C ALA A 224 -36.36 -9.42 26.13
N GLU A 225 -35.37 -9.50 27.02
CA GLU A 225 -34.04 -8.90 26.86
C GLU A 225 -33.21 -9.67 25.83
N LEU A 226 -32.53 -8.94 24.94
CA LEU A 226 -31.57 -9.47 23.98
C LEU A 226 -30.16 -9.45 24.60
N ALA A 227 -29.47 -10.59 24.50
CA ALA A 227 -28.17 -10.85 25.09
C ALA A 227 -27.01 -10.12 24.38
N GLU A 228 -26.26 -9.33 25.14
CA GLU A 228 -24.85 -9.05 24.88
C GLU A 228 -23.97 -9.96 25.75
N GLY A 229 -22.91 -10.51 25.16
CA GLY A 229 -21.83 -11.12 25.93
C GLY A 229 -20.68 -11.54 25.03
N PHE A 230 -19.41 -11.49 25.43
CA PHE A 230 -18.76 -10.85 26.57
C PHE A 230 -17.26 -10.94 26.23
N VAL A 231 -16.49 -9.86 26.37
CA VAL A 231 -15.02 -9.89 26.34
C VAL A 231 -14.54 -10.08 27.77
N GLN A 232 -13.80 -11.15 28.07
CA GLN A 232 -13.14 -11.34 29.36
C GLN A 232 -11.68 -10.91 29.29
N THR A 233 -11.36 -9.82 30.00
CA THR A 233 -10.01 -9.47 30.46
C THR A 233 -9.88 -9.87 31.92
N SER A 234 -8.78 -10.51 32.31
CA SER A 234 -8.32 -10.54 33.71
C SER A 234 -6.82 -10.31 33.80
N SER A 235 -6.45 -9.58 34.84
CA SER A 235 -5.14 -8.96 35.06
C SER A 235 -4.22 -9.80 35.97
N SER A 236 -2.92 -9.68 35.70
CA SER A 236 -1.79 -9.60 36.66
C SER A 236 -1.47 -10.76 37.61
N ILE A 237 -0.34 -11.46 37.35
CA ILE A 237 0.55 -12.05 38.37
C ILE A 237 2.02 -11.86 37.93
N ARG A 238 2.86 -11.23 38.78
CA ARG A 238 4.34 -11.34 38.88
C ARG A 238 4.63 -12.21 40.12
N PRO A 239 5.75 -12.97 40.28
CA PRO A 239 7.17 -12.56 40.13
C PRO A 239 8.02 -13.66 39.40
N ALA A 240 9.35 -13.68 39.22
CA ALA A 240 10.52 -13.04 39.82
C ALA A 240 11.70 -13.00 38.82
N HIS A 241 12.73 -12.26 39.21
CA HIS A 241 14.05 -12.03 38.61
C HIS A 241 14.82 -13.29 38.16
N GLU A 242 15.45 -13.24 36.98
CA GLU A 242 16.74 -13.92 36.72
C GLU A 242 17.48 -13.25 35.55
N ASP A 243 18.75 -12.94 35.78
CA ASP A 243 19.65 -12.14 34.95
C ASP A 243 20.15 -12.87 33.69
N VAL A 244 20.14 -12.20 32.53
CA VAL A 244 20.95 -12.64 31.36
C VAL A 244 21.56 -11.40 30.65
N PRO A 245 22.89 -11.38 30.39
CA PRO A 245 23.59 -10.20 29.89
C PRO A 245 23.65 -10.13 28.35
N ALA A 246 23.88 -8.90 27.86
CA ALA A 246 24.02 -8.52 26.46
C ALA A 246 25.24 -9.15 25.76
N PRO A 247 25.20 -9.42 24.44
CA PRO A 247 26.40 -9.74 23.68
C PRO A 247 27.13 -8.49 23.21
N LEU A 248 28.42 -8.45 23.56
CA LEU A 248 29.40 -7.44 23.20
C LEU A 248 29.80 -7.52 21.72
N ARG A 249 30.05 -6.34 21.16
CA ARG A 249 30.72 -6.11 19.88
C ARG A 249 32.17 -6.58 19.97
N HIS A 250 32.58 -7.45 19.04
CA HIS A 250 33.99 -7.68 18.72
C HIS A 250 34.19 -7.46 17.22
N VAL A 251 34.93 -6.41 16.86
CA VAL A 251 35.67 -6.36 15.59
C VAL A 251 37.11 -6.04 15.94
N PHE A 252 37.95 -6.97 15.48
CA PHE A 252 39.36 -7.14 15.77
C PHE A 252 40.24 -6.04 15.17
N GLU A 253 41.33 -5.75 15.91
CA GLU A 253 42.46 -4.95 15.52
C GLU A 253 43.30 -5.60 14.41
N ASN A 254 43.99 -4.73 13.68
CA ASN A 254 44.95 -5.00 12.61
C ASN A 254 46.13 -5.84 13.10
N THR A 255 46.50 -6.85 12.31
CA THR A 255 47.87 -7.39 12.32
C THR A 255 48.39 -7.61 10.91
N THR A 256 49.45 -6.85 10.64
CA THR A 256 50.48 -7.00 9.62
C THR A 256 50.94 -8.45 9.43
N SER A 257 51.01 -8.95 8.19
CA SER A 257 52.00 -9.98 7.86
C SER A 257 52.56 -9.84 6.44
N ILE A 258 53.88 -9.73 6.47
CA ILE A 258 54.94 -10.01 5.50
C ILE A 258 54.52 -10.82 4.26
N ALA A 259 54.75 -10.25 3.07
CA ALA A 259 54.83 -10.97 1.82
C ALA A 259 56.18 -10.70 1.13
N SER A 260 57.03 -11.73 1.11
CA SER A 260 58.24 -11.84 0.28
C SER A 260 57.88 -12.56 -1.02
N GLY A 261 58.32 -12.07 -2.19
CA GLY A 261 58.18 -12.85 -3.43
C GLY A 261 58.27 -12.09 -4.76
N ILE A 262 59.48 -11.62 -5.06
CA ILE A 262 60.09 -11.25 -6.35
C ILE A 262 59.40 -11.85 -7.62
N ARG A 263 59.03 -10.98 -8.59
CA ARG A 263 59.54 -10.92 -9.99
C ARG A 263 58.73 -9.90 -10.83
N GLN A 264 59.36 -8.78 -11.20
CA GLN A 264 58.96 -7.92 -12.33
C GLN A 264 60.07 -7.95 -13.39
N ARG A 265 59.65 -7.88 -14.66
CA ARG A 265 60.50 -7.73 -15.86
C ARG A 265 60.51 -6.28 -16.33
N ASP A 266 61.61 -5.97 -16.99
CA ASP A 266 62.18 -4.69 -17.42
C ASP A 266 61.30 -3.74 -18.26
N GLY A 267 61.65 -2.45 -18.22
CA GLY A 267 61.13 -1.44 -19.16
C GLY A 267 61.54 0.02 -18.90
N THR A 268 62.84 0.30 -18.99
CA THR A 268 63.48 1.52 -19.56
C THR A 268 63.08 2.94 -19.09
N ALA A 269 64.08 3.63 -18.52
CA ALA A 269 64.09 5.06 -18.20
C ALA A 269 64.61 5.93 -19.36
N LEU A 270 64.08 7.15 -19.50
CA LEU A 270 64.78 8.34 -20.01
C LEU A 270 64.26 9.57 -19.25
N GLY A 271 65.17 10.34 -18.66
CA GLY A 271 64.87 11.51 -17.84
C GLY A 271 64.98 12.85 -18.56
N LEU A 272 64.56 13.92 -17.87
CA LEU A 272 65.17 15.26 -17.93
C LEU A 272 64.64 16.15 -16.79
N THR A 273 65.50 17.09 -16.43
CA THR A 273 65.64 17.79 -15.14
C THR A 273 64.92 19.15 -15.09
N VAL A 274 64.63 19.67 -13.87
CA VAL A 274 64.90 21.06 -13.37
C VAL A 274 63.76 21.72 -12.54
N GLN A 275 64.11 21.94 -11.25
CA GLN A 275 63.86 23.05 -10.30
C GLN A 275 62.46 23.49 -9.81
N SER A 276 62.23 23.23 -8.51
CA SER A 276 62.17 24.19 -7.37
C SER A 276 61.41 25.52 -7.50
N GLY A 277 60.37 25.67 -6.66
CA GLY A 277 59.99 26.95 -6.06
C GLY A 277 58.49 27.19 -5.91
N ASN A 278 57.91 26.85 -4.74
CA ASN A 278 57.25 27.81 -3.84
C ASN A 278 56.36 27.10 -2.80
N ALA A 279 56.66 27.40 -1.53
CA ALA A 279 55.86 27.06 -0.37
C ALA A 279 54.56 27.89 -0.36
N VAL A 280 53.42 27.22 -0.19
CA VAL A 280 52.17 27.85 0.23
C VAL A 280 51.63 27.07 1.41
N ASN A 281 51.36 27.83 2.48
CA ASN A 281 50.97 27.36 3.80
C ASN A 281 49.71 26.48 3.76
N ASN A 282 49.81 25.33 4.43
CA ASN A 282 48.70 24.42 4.66
C ASN A 282 47.85 24.96 5.83
N THR A 283 46.84 25.77 5.52
CA THR A 283 45.82 26.18 6.49
C THR A 283 44.62 25.25 6.34
N ARG A 284 44.38 24.45 7.38
CA ARG A 284 43.28 23.50 7.53
C ARG A 284 41.93 24.25 7.40
N PRO A 285 41.01 23.92 6.48
CA PRO A 285 39.66 24.45 6.56
C PRO A 285 38.96 23.82 7.76
N ALA A 286 38.46 24.68 8.64
CA ALA A 286 37.62 24.29 9.77
C ALA A 286 36.33 23.65 9.27
N THR A 287 36.01 22.46 9.79
CA THR A 287 34.72 21.81 9.61
C THR A 287 33.61 22.74 10.08
N THR A 288 32.89 23.35 9.14
CA THR A 288 31.66 24.09 9.43
C THR A 288 30.56 23.07 9.69
N GLN A 289 30.11 22.94 10.94
CA GLN A 289 28.88 22.20 11.21
C GLN A 289 27.70 22.98 10.59
N PRO A 290 26.71 22.30 9.99
CA PRO A 290 25.48 22.98 9.58
C PRO A 290 24.80 23.55 10.84
N PRO A 291 24.19 24.74 10.77
CA PRO A 291 23.42 25.25 11.90
C PRO A 291 22.30 24.25 12.20
N SER A 292 22.25 23.77 13.44
CA SER A 292 21.04 23.14 13.96
C SER A 292 19.95 24.22 13.93
N ASP A 293 19.04 24.14 12.96
CA ASP A 293 17.83 24.93 12.95
C ASP A 293 16.99 24.50 14.15
N GLY A 294 17.25 25.15 15.29
CA GLY A 294 16.46 25.01 16.49
C GLY A 294 15.01 25.37 16.18
N ILE A 295 14.08 24.61 16.73
CA ILE A 295 12.64 24.89 16.63
C ILE A 295 12.44 26.37 16.98
N PRO A 296 11.91 27.19 16.06
CA PRO A 296 11.82 28.62 16.30
C PRO A 296 10.89 28.87 17.48
N LEU A 297 11.33 29.70 18.43
CA LEU A 297 10.69 29.94 19.72
C LEU A 297 9.21 30.37 19.64
N TRP A 298 8.73 30.80 18.47
CA TRP A 298 7.32 31.08 18.26
C TRP A 298 6.46 29.80 18.24
N ILE A 299 7.02 28.66 17.82
CA ILE A 299 6.34 27.35 17.81
C ILE A 299 6.09 26.89 19.24
N ASP A 300 7.08 26.98 20.12
CA ASP A 300 6.91 26.66 21.54
C ASP A 300 5.84 27.56 22.18
N ARG A 301 5.80 28.85 21.83
CA ARG A 301 4.78 29.79 22.31
C ARG A 301 3.39 29.47 21.74
N ALA A 302 3.31 29.01 20.49
CA ALA A 302 2.05 28.59 19.86
C ALA A 302 1.51 27.31 20.51
N ILE A 303 2.38 26.36 20.82
CA ILE A 303 2.01 25.12 21.53
C ILE A 303 1.48 25.46 22.93
N VAL A 304 2.18 26.32 23.68
CA VAL A 304 1.73 26.74 25.02
C VAL A 304 0.37 27.45 24.95
N ALA A 305 0.15 28.32 23.96
CA ALA A 305 -1.13 29.00 23.77
C ALA A 305 -2.27 27.99 23.49
N LEU A 306 -2.03 27.00 22.63
CA LEU A 306 -3.00 25.95 22.33
C LEU A 306 -3.35 25.11 23.57
N VAL A 307 -2.35 24.77 24.39
CA VAL A 307 -2.56 24.01 25.63
C VAL A 307 -3.41 24.83 26.63
N ILE A 308 -3.15 26.14 26.76
CA ILE A 308 -3.96 27.02 27.61
C ILE A 308 -5.40 27.13 27.09
N CYS A 309 -5.60 27.28 25.78
CA CYS A 309 -6.93 27.30 25.18
C CYS A 309 -7.70 26.00 25.40
N LEU A 310 -7.03 24.85 25.26
CA LEU A 310 -7.62 23.53 25.54
C LEU A 310 -7.99 23.39 27.01
N ALA A 311 -7.10 23.79 27.92
CA ALA A 311 -7.38 23.78 29.35
C ALA A 311 -8.55 24.70 29.71
N ALA A 312 -8.64 25.89 29.11
CA ALA A 312 -9.75 26.82 29.32
C ALA A 312 -11.07 26.27 28.77
N MET A 313 -11.06 25.60 27.61
CA MET A 313 -12.25 24.92 27.07
C MET A 313 -12.69 23.77 27.97
N LEU A 314 -11.76 22.94 28.45
CA LEU A 314 -12.05 21.87 29.39
C LEU A 314 -12.58 22.42 30.72
N PHE A 315 -12.03 23.51 31.22
CA PHE A 315 -12.51 24.16 32.43
C PHE A 315 -13.93 24.72 32.22
N LYS A 316 -14.18 25.38 31.09
CA LYS A 316 -15.52 25.89 30.75
C LYS A 316 -16.55 24.76 30.66
N VAL A 317 -16.17 23.62 30.08
CA VAL A 317 -17.02 22.43 29.97
C VAL A 317 -17.24 21.76 31.33
N LEU A 318 -16.22 21.65 32.17
CA LEU A 318 -16.30 21.00 33.48
C LEU A 318 -17.04 21.85 34.53
N PHE A 319 -16.95 23.18 34.43
CA PHE A 319 -17.53 24.12 35.41
C PHE A 319 -18.77 24.87 34.89
N GLY A 320 -19.23 24.58 33.68
CA GLY A 320 -20.55 25.00 33.17
C GLY A 320 -20.78 26.51 33.04
N LEU A 321 -19.73 27.27 32.69
CA LEU A 321 -19.78 28.72 32.40
C LEU A 321 -19.88 29.00 30.90
#